data_AF-A0A920VGB7-F1
#
_entry.id   AF-A0A920VGB7-F1
#
_cell.length_a   1.000
_cell.length_b   1.000
_cell.length_c   1.000
_cell.angle_alpha   90.00
_cell.angle_beta   90.00
_cell.angle_gamma   90.00
#
_symmetry.space_group_name_H-M   'P 1'
#
loop_
_entity.id
_entity.type
_entity.pdbx_description
1 polymer ?
#
loop_
_entity_poly.entity_id
_entity_poly.type
_entity_poly.pdbx_seq_one_letter_code
_entity_poly.pdbx_strand_id
1 'polypeptide(L)'
;MPDAHPPVHGSAPNLTEVPRTLAIFSYRSEDSRILHPNHIPSVNEGEVVRGAPTGRIRATPYEMSLGEVPSTASFFDQQAQVTPGIELKELPFETDPVSAVGPGSD
;
A
#
# COMPACT_ATOMS: atom_id res chain seq x y z
N MET A 1 -17.41 -10.21 -6.36
CA MET A 1 -16.15 -9.48 -6.17
C MET A 1 -15.12 -10.53 -5.77
N PRO A 2 -14.00 -10.70 -6.50
CA PRO A 2 -12.98 -11.63 -6.04
C PRO A 2 -12.39 -11.09 -4.74
N ASP A 3 -12.16 -12.00 -3.79
CA ASP A 3 -11.78 -11.72 -2.41
C ASP A 3 -10.64 -10.70 -2.33
N ALA A 4 -10.94 -9.52 -1.78
CA ALA A 4 -9.91 -8.51 -1.54
C ALA A 4 -8.96 -9.06 -0.47
N HIS A 5 -7.78 -9.49 -0.89
CA HIS A 5 -6.71 -9.86 0.03
C HIS A 5 -6.45 -8.68 0.99
N PRO A 6 -6.31 -8.94 2.30
CA PRO A 6 -5.99 -7.89 3.24
C PRO A 6 -4.66 -7.22 2.85
N PRO A 7 -4.46 -5.93 3.17
CA PRO A 7 -3.21 -5.25 2.92
C PRO A 7 -2.03 -6.07 3.46
N VAL A 8 -1.05 -6.38 2.61
CA VAL A 8 0.13 -7.20 2.96
C VAL A 8 1.04 -6.49 3.97
N HIS A 9 0.74 -5.24 4.30
CA HIS A 9 1.44 -4.47 5.32
C HIS A 9 0.46 -3.86 6.34
N GLY A 10 0.84 -3.92 7.61
CA GLY A 10 0.14 -3.32 8.73
C GLY A 10 1.04 -3.28 9.97
N SER A 11 0.65 -2.51 10.98
CA SER A 11 1.36 -2.50 12.26
C SER A 11 0.37 -2.76 13.40
N ALA A 12 0.84 -3.42 14.45
CA ALA A 12 0.06 -3.55 15.68
C ALA A 12 -0.19 -2.16 16.32
N PRO A 13 -1.26 -2.02 17.13
CA PRO A 13 -1.58 -0.78 17.83
C PRO A 13 -0.41 -0.23 18.65
N ASN A 14 -0.32 1.10 18.78
CA ASN A 14 0.56 1.72 19.75
C ASN A 14 -0.12 1.69 21.13
N LEU A 15 0.37 0.85 22.05
CA LEU A 15 -0.19 0.69 23.40
C LEU A 15 0.44 1.64 24.43
N THR A 16 1.04 2.74 23.97
CA THR A 16 1.76 3.71 24.81
C THR A 16 1.16 5.11 24.66
N GLU A 17 1.39 5.96 25.65
CA GLU A 17 0.95 7.36 25.64
C GLU A 17 1.88 8.29 24.83
N VAL A 18 2.90 7.74 24.16
CA VAL A 18 3.87 8.52 23.38
C VAL A 18 3.76 8.23 21.89
N PRO A 19 3.98 9.22 21.00
CA PRO A 19 3.93 8.99 19.55
C PRO A 19 5.01 8.00 19.09
N ARG A 20 4.66 7.12 18.13
CA ARG A 20 5.62 6.33 17.37
C ARG A 20 6.01 7.11 16.10
N THR A 21 7.16 7.76 16.13
CA THR A 21 7.66 8.56 14.99
C THR A 21 8.56 7.71 14.09
N LEU A 22 8.31 7.75 12.78
CA LEU A 22 9.11 7.06 11.76
C LEU A 22 9.50 8.04 10.65
N ALA A 23 10.75 7.97 10.20
CA ALA A 23 11.20 8.60 8.97
C ALA A 23 11.46 7.49 7.93
N ILE A 24 10.85 7.62 6.76
CA ILE A 24 10.96 6.65 5.67
C ILE A 24 11.73 7.31 4.53
N PHE A 25 12.76 6.63 4.05
CA PHE A 25 13.54 7.02 2.87
C PHE A 25 13.50 5.88 1.86
N SER A 26 13.08 6.19 0.63
CA SER A 26 13.03 5.22 -0.45
C SER A 26 14.22 5.42 -1.38
N TYR A 27 14.92 4.33 -1.67
CA TYR A 27 16.05 4.31 -2.59
C TYR A 27 15.77 3.37 -3.76
N ARG A 28 16.35 3.67 -4.91
CA ARG A 28 16.36 2.81 -6.09
C ARG A 28 17.80 2.66 -6.60
N SER A 29 18.07 1.62 -7.38
CA SER A 29 19.38 1.55 -8.07
C SER A 29 19.52 2.72 -9.05
N GLU A 30 20.73 3.26 -9.18
CA GLU A 30 21.01 4.38 -10.10
C GLU A 30 20.65 4.02 -11.54
N ASP A 31 20.85 2.76 -11.92
CA ASP A 31 20.56 2.22 -13.25
C ASP A 31 19.11 1.74 -13.46
N SER A 32 18.20 2.02 -12.52
CA SER A 32 16.77 1.76 -12.72
C SER A 32 16.10 2.87 -13.54
N ARG A 33 15.00 2.56 -14.22
CA ARG A 33 14.16 3.56 -14.90
C ARG A 33 12.90 3.82 -14.09
N ILE A 34 12.63 5.09 -13.81
CA ILE A 34 11.34 5.53 -13.27
C ILE A 34 10.27 5.31 -14.34
N LEU A 35 9.22 4.53 -14.04
CA LEU A 35 8.14 4.23 -14.99
C LEU A 35 6.90 5.10 -14.77
N HIS A 36 6.78 5.64 -13.57
CA HIS A 36 5.66 6.45 -13.14
C HIS A 36 6.17 7.62 -12.29
N PRO A 37 5.60 8.84 -12.40
CA PRO A 37 5.94 9.94 -11.51
C PRO A 37 5.87 9.53 -10.02
N ASN A 38 6.83 10.01 -9.23
CA ASN A 38 6.79 9.86 -7.78
C ASN A 38 5.67 10.74 -7.21
N HIS A 39 4.73 10.16 -6.48
CA HIS A 39 3.57 10.87 -5.91
C HIS A 39 3.97 11.80 -4.75
N ILE A 40 5.17 11.62 -4.20
CA ILE A 40 5.74 12.48 -3.15
C ILE A 40 7.10 12.98 -3.69
N PRO A 41 7.09 14.02 -4.54
CA PRO A 41 8.32 14.53 -5.14
C PRO A 41 9.30 14.99 -4.06
N SER A 42 10.56 14.61 -4.23
CA SER A 42 11.66 14.95 -3.32
C SER A 42 12.70 15.79 -4.04
N VAL A 43 13.29 16.76 -3.32
CA VAL A 43 14.43 17.54 -3.82
C VAL A 43 15.69 16.68 -4.02
N ASN A 44 15.75 15.52 -3.35
CA ASN A 44 16.85 14.57 -3.45
C ASN A 44 16.62 13.51 -4.55
N GLU A 45 15.56 13.64 -5.37
CA GLU A 45 15.28 12.69 -6.44
C GLU A 45 16.47 12.61 -7.42
N GLY A 46 16.99 11.39 -7.63
CA GLY A 46 18.14 11.14 -8.50
C GLY A 46 19.52 11.31 -7.85
N GLU A 47 19.60 11.69 -6.57
CA GLU A 47 20.87 11.79 -5.86
C GLU A 47 21.52 10.40 -5.67
N VAL A 48 22.78 10.27 -6.08
CA VAL A 48 23.56 9.04 -5.87
C VAL A 48 24.19 9.08 -4.47
N VAL A 49 23.56 8.40 -3.52
CA VAL A 49 24.04 8.34 -2.12
C VAL A 49 25.20 7.36 -1.91
N ARG A 50 25.43 6.44 -2.86
CA ARG A 50 26.54 5.47 -2.82
C ARG A 50 26.91 4.98 -4.22
N GLY A 51 28.21 4.97 -4.52
CA GLY A 51 28.74 4.54 -5.83
C GLY A 51 29.02 5.73 -6.74
N ALA A 52 28.81 5.55 -8.04
CA ALA A 52 29.01 6.59 -9.04
C ALA A 52 27.88 6.51 -10.09
N PRO A 53 27.49 7.65 -10.69
CA PRO A 53 26.56 7.65 -11.81
C PRO A 53 27.16 6.87 -12.98
N THR A 54 26.40 5.92 -13.52
CA THR A 54 26.84 5.07 -14.63
C THR A 54 26.32 5.57 -15.98
N GLY A 55 25.24 6.35 -15.98
CA GLY A 55 24.57 6.79 -17.20
C GLY A 55 23.93 5.63 -17.97
N ARG A 56 23.71 4.49 -17.33
CA ARG A 56 23.11 3.29 -17.93
C ARG A 56 21.74 3.03 -17.31
N ILE A 57 20.87 2.39 -18.08
CA ILE A 57 19.62 1.83 -17.59
C ILE A 57 19.69 0.31 -17.78
N ARG A 58 19.43 -0.45 -16.72
CA ARG A 58 19.28 -1.89 -16.76
C ARG A 58 17.81 -2.23 -17.04
N ALA A 59 17.53 -2.78 -18.21
CA ALA A 59 16.20 -3.17 -18.61
C ALA A 59 16.20 -4.43 -19.48
N THR A 60 15.09 -5.15 -19.45
CA THR A 60 14.70 -6.16 -20.45
C THR A 60 13.52 -5.63 -21.24
N PRO A 61 13.21 -6.17 -22.42
CA PRO A 61 11.94 -5.85 -23.09
C PRO A 61 10.76 -6.30 -22.21
N TYR A 62 9.81 -5.39 -21.94
CA TYR A 62 8.53 -5.69 -21.29
C TYR A 62 7.48 -4.67 -21.72
N GLU A 63 6.22 -5.06 -21.60
CA GLU A 63 5.07 -4.19 -21.80
C GLU A 63 4.16 -4.29 -20.57
N MET A 64 3.60 -3.16 -20.14
CA MET A 64 2.62 -3.11 -19.06
C MET A 64 1.66 -1.94 -19.24
N SER A 65 0.44 -2.08 -18.75
CA SER A 65 -0.47 -0.94 -18.59
C SER A 65 0.08 0.01 -17.53
N LEU A 66 -0.03 1.32 -17.78
CA LEU A 66 0.27 2.31 -16.75
C LEU A 66 -0.83 2.30 -15.68
N GLY A 67 -0.43 2.44 -14.42
CA GLY A 67 -1.38 2.67 -13.34
C GLY A 67 -2.06 4.02 -13.50
N GLU A 68 -3.33 4.12 -13.10
CA GLU A 68 -4.04 5.39 -13.06
C GLU A 68 -3.42 6.30 -11.98
N VAL A 69 -3.20 7.57 -12.32
CA VAL A 69 -2.79 8.58 -11.34
C VAL A 69 -4.04 9.08 -10.62
N PRO A 70 -4.16 8.88 -9.29
CA PRO A 70 -5.28 9.45 -8.55
C PRO A 70 -5.26 10.97 -8.65
N SER A 71 -6.43 11.59 -8.81
CA SER A 71 -6.57 13.05 -8.87
C SER A 71 -6.28 13.73 -7.53
N THR A 72 -6.30 12.98 -6.42
CA THR A 72 -6.02 13.45 -5.07
C THR A 72 -4.86 12.70 -4.45
N ALA A 73 -4.03 13.43 -3.70
CA ALA A 73 -2.86 12.86 -3.02
C ALA A 73 -3.23 12.06 -1.76
N SER A 74 -4.38 12.36 -1.14
CA SER A 74 -4.81 11.72 0.10
C SER A 74 -5.42 10.35 -0.18
N PHE A 75 -4.89 9.34 0.48
CA PHE A 75 -5.48 8.01 0.54
C PHE A 75 -6.95 8.04 1.02
N PHE A 76 -7.29 8.95 1.94
CA PHE A 76 -8.66 9.09 2.44
C PHE A 76 -9.62 9.69 1.39
N ASP A 77 -9.12 10.62 0.57
CA ASP A 77 -9.93 11.22 -0.49
C ASP A 77 -10.26 10.18 -1.56
N GLN A 78 -9.34 9.25 -1.84
CA GLN A 78 -9.54 8.15 -2.78
C GLN A 78 -10.59 7.14 -2.28
N GLN A 79 -10.62 6.85 -0.97
CA GLN A 79 -11.66 6.00 -0.37
C GLN A 79 -13.04 6.66 -0.39
N ALA A 80 -13.10 7.97 -0.19
CA ALA A 80 -14.36 8.73 -0.19
C ALA A 80 -15.05 8.78 -1.56
N GLN A 81 -14.32 8.52 -2.66
CA GLN A 81 -14.90 8.47 -4.01
C GLN A 81 -15.68 7.17 -4.29
N VAL A 82 -15.70 6.20 -3.38
CA VAL A 82 -16.61 5.05 -3.46
C VAL A 82 -17.97 5.46 -2.91
N THR A 83 -18.84 6.01 -3.78
CA THR A 83 -20.25 5.61 -4.01
C THR A 83 -21.02 6.69 -4.80
N PRO A 84 -21.55 6.33 -5.97
CA PRO A 84 -22.98 6.53 -6.20
C PRO A 84 -23.63 5.26 -6.77
N GLY A 85 -24.54 4.63 -6.02
CA GLY A 85 -25.54 3.73 -6.61
C GLY A 85 -25.74 2.33 -6.03
N ILE A 86 -25.10 1.92 -4.92
CA ILE A 86 -25.47 0.66 -4.26
C ILE A 86 -26.44 0.97 -3.12
N GLU A 87 -27.74 0.75 -3.38
CA GLU A 87 -28.73 0.58 -2.31
C GLU A 87 -28.24 -0.54 -1.38
N LEU A 88 -27.97 -0.19 -0.12
CA LEU A 88 -27.79 -1.15 0.96
C LEU A 88 -29.13 -1.83 1.22
N LYS A 89 -29.47 -2.84 0.42
CA LYS A 89 -30.45 -3.83 0.84
C LYS A 89 -29.77 -4.68 1.91
N GLU A 90 -30.34 -4.62 3.10
CA GLU A 90 -29.92 -5.40 4.27
C GLU A 90 -29.66 -6.86 3.89
N LEU A 91 -28.40 -7.28 3.97
CA LEU A 91 -28.05 -8.69 3.98
C LEU A 91 -28.05 -9.14 5.44
N PRO A 92 -28.77 -10.21 5.80
CA PRO A 92 -28.85 -10.65 7.17
C PRO A 92 -27.46 -11.10 7.65
N PHE A 93 -27.01 -10.54 8.77
CA PHE A 93 -25.88 -11.06 9.52
C PHE A 93 -26.28 -12.44 10.07
N GLU A 94 -25.88 -13.50 9.38
CA GLU A 94 -25.93 -14.84 9.95
C GLU A 94 -24.63 -15.04 10.72
N THR A 95 -24.73 -15.01 12.06
CA THR A 95 -23.60 -15.31 12.93
C THR A 95 -23.45 -16.82 13.02
N ASP A 96 -22.46 -17.38 12.32
CA ASP A 96 -22.03 -18.75 12.56
C ASP A 96 -21.51 -18.88 14.00
N PRO A 97 -22.05 -19.80 14.83
CA PRO A 97 -21.53 -20.02 16.17
C PRO A 97 -20.18 -20.73 16.07
N VAL A 98 -19.12 -20.05 16.55
CA VAL A 98 -17.83 -20.69 16.83
C VAL A 98 -18.09 -21.83 17.82
N SER A 99 -17.86 -23.07 17.38
CA SER A 99 -17.87 -24.23 18.26
C SER A 99 -16.74 -24.09 19.28
N ALA A 100 -17.13 -24.00 20.56
CA ALA A 100 -16.21 -24.01 21.67
C ALA A 100 -15.58 -25.41 21.78
N VAL A 101 -14.30 -25.53 21.42
CA VAL A 101 -13.46 -26.63 21.88
C VAL A 101 -13.17 -26.39 23.36
N GLY A 102 -13.78 -27.20 24.22
CA GLY A 102 -13.52 -27.19 25.67
C GLY A 102 -12.09 -27.64 26.01
N PRO A 103 -11.61 -27.31 27.22
CA PRO A 103 -10.27 -27.71 27.64
C PRO A 103 -10.22 -29.23 27.84
N GLY A 104 -9.31 -29.90 27.14
CA GLY A 104 -9.00 -31.31 27.37
C GLY A 104 -8.40 -31.49 28.76
N SER A 105 -9.02 -32.37 29.55
CA SER A 105 -8.43 -32.94 30.76
C SER A 105 -7.87 -34.32 30.44
N ASP A 106 -6.70 -34.62 31.01
CA ASP A 106 -6.08 -35.95 31.12
C ASP A 106 -7.05 -37.06 31.59
#